data_AF-A0A945USX3-F1
#
_entry.id   AF-A0A945USX3-F1
#
_cell.length_a   1.000
_cell.length_b   1.000
_cell.length_c   1.000
_cell.angle_alpha   90.00
_cell.angle_beta   90.00
_cell.angle_gamma   90.00
#
_symmetry.space_group_name_H-M   'P 1'
#
loop_
_entity.id
_entity.type
_entity.pdbx_description
1 polymer ?
#
loop_
_entity_poly.entity_id
_entity_poly.type
_entity_poly.pdbx_seq_one_letter_code
_entity_poly.pdbx_strand_id
1 'polypeptide(L)'
;MMASRKSSKGTSGWFDRFFSLGNLGLTSFLVLCLAVAATPALALEENVYRQFLGIDSRRLIWFLAQMHLFFGAFVLGVPLFAVIIEIVGWNNKDPKFDKLAYEFTSLLSVAYATTAALGGLLAFALFTLYPTFMGYMAGIFKDIMFLYALLFFGETFALYMYYYGWHWLKSDKPFPVSLQWLFRLFAILIAAFGLVFALGLFGPEMRPDTRWFILLLYITPTAIGFWMIRDLKSSHIFIGIMLNVFGTAIMQLANSWAGYMMSPTGVDGDGVFVGTVWNAFENVLATPIAIHRMLGNLAFGGLVAGAYAAVKFIGAKTPAEKAHYDWMGYISNFVAIAALIPLPFAGYYLGREVYSTSAVMGNNMMGGDFSWTFIIQAMLVGSLFVISNYYLWSGMTRIPGAQRYYKFIKYILFALIVSFA
;
A
#
# COMPACT_ATOMS: atom_id res chain seq x y z
N MET A 1 -56.34 -5.14 -53.69
CA MET A 1 -55.88 -3.74 -53.70
C MET A 1 -54.98 -3.53 -52.48
N MET A 2 -53.85 -2.86 -52.69
CA MET A 2 -52.64 -2.76 -51.86
C MET A 2 -52.83 -2.34 -50.38
N ALA A 3 -51.94 -2.83 -49.49
CA ALA A 3 -51.12 -1.97 -48.60
C ALA A 3 -50.03 -2.75 -47.83
N SER A 4 -48.82 -2.74 -48.41
CA SER A 4 -47.49 -2.52 -47.80
C SER A 4 -47.17 -3.04 -46.37
N ARG A 5 -46.32 -4.07 -46.30
CA ARG A 5 -45.41 -4.36 -45.18
C ARG A 5 -44.29 -3.31 -45.17
N LYS A 6 -44.19 -2.47 -44.13
CA LYS A 6 -42.95 -1.75 -43.79
C LYS A 6 -42.18 -2.52 -42.72
N SER A 7 -41.01 -3.01 -43.13
CA SER A 7 -39.92 -3.50 -42.28
C SER A 7 -39.38 -2.34 -41.42
N SER A 8 -39.44 -2.46 -40.09
CA SER A 8 -38.66 -1.60 -39.19
C SER A 8 -37.25 -2.17 -39.08
N LYS A 9 -36.30 -1.54 -39.78
CA LYS A 9 -34.86 -1.78 -39.61
C LYS A 9 -34.49 -1.59 -38.14
N GLY A 10 -33.86 -2.62 -37.57
CA GLY A 10 -33.32 -2.60 -36.22
C GLY A 10 -32.28 -1.49 -36.05
N THR A 11 -32.51 -0.64 -35.06
CA THR A 11 -31.52 0.30 -34.54
C THR A 11 -30.49 -0.52 -33.75
N SER A 12 -29.44 -0.99 -34.43
CA SER A 12 -28.22 -1.44 -33.75
C SER A 12 -27.62 -0.23 -33.05
N GLY A 13 -27.80 -0.21 -31.73
CA GLY A 13 -27.59 0.97 -30.91
C GLY A 13 -26.11 1.31 -30.80
N TRP A 14 -25.83 2.61 -30.71
CA TRP A 14 -24.53 3.15 -30.32
C TRP A 14 -23.93 2.46 -29.07
N PHE A 15 -24.79 1.92 -28.19
CA PHE A 15 -24.43 1.08 -27.05
C PHE A 15 -23.68 -0.22 -27.43
N ASP A 16 -24.08 -0.94 -28.47
CA ASP A 16 -23.41 -2.17 -28.90
C ASP A 16 -22.02 -1.85 -29.49
N ARG A 17 -21.90 -0.70 -30.16
CA ARG A 17 -20.60 -0.20 -30.67
C ARG A 17 -19.68 0.25 -29.52
N PHE A 18 -20.22 0.84 -28.47
CA PHE A 18 -19.44 1.26 -27.29
C PHE A 18 -18.90 0.07 -26.49
N PHE A 19 -19.70 -0.99 -26.31
CA PHE A 19 -19.24 -2.24 -25.68
C PHE A 19 -18.23 -3.00 -26.56
N SER A 20 -18.44 -3.01 -27.87
CA SER A 20 -17.46 -3.56 -28.84
C SER A 20 -16.11 -2.82 -28.77
N LEU A 21 -16.14 -1.48 -28.69
CA LEU A 21 -14.94 -0.65 -28.50
C LEU A 21 -14.26 -0.87 -27.14
N GLY A 22 -15.03 -1.09 -26.08
CA GLY A 22 -14.51 -1.44 -24.75
C GLY A 22 -13.80 -2.81 -24.72
N ASN A 23 -14.37 -3.81 -25.40
CA ASN A 23 -13.76 -5.14 -25.55
C ASN A 23 -12.52 -5.09 -26.45
N LEU A 24 -12.51 -4.27 -27.50
CA LEU A 24 -11.34 -3.99 -28.34
C LEU A 24 -10.24 -3.27 -27.56
N GLY A 25 -10.60 -2.33 -26.68
CA GLY A 25 -9.63 -1.66 -25.78
C GLY A 25 -9.00 -2.61 -24.78
N LEU A 26 -9.78 -3.50 -24.16
CA LEU A 26 -9.30 -4.47 -23.19
C LEU A 26 -8.41 -5.54 -23.84
N THR A 27 -8.80 -6.03 -25.03
CA THR A 27 -7.98 -6.99 -25.80
C THR A 27 -6.73 -6.32 -26.36
N SER A 28 -6.81 -5.10 -26.85
CA SER A 28 -5.63 -4.34 -27.29
C SER A 28 -4.68 -4.07 -26.13
N PHE A 29 -5.19 -3.74 -24.95
CA PHE A 29 -4.40 -3.56 -23.73
C PHE A 29 -3.76 -4.87 -23.25
N LEU A 30 -4.51 -5.98 -23.26
CA LEU A 30 -3.99 -7.31 -22.93
C LEU A 30 -2.93 -7.78 -23.93
N VAL A 31 -3.13 -7.53 -25.22
CA VAL A 31 -2.15 -7.83 -26.28
C VAL A 31 -0.92 -6.94 -26.15
N LEU A 32 -1.08 -5.66 -25.80
CA LEU A 32 0.05 -4.77 -25.52
C LEU A 32 0.83 -5.23 -24.27
N CYS A 33 0.13 -5.60 -23.20
CA CYS A 33 0.75 -6.15 -21.99
C CYS A 33 1.47 -7.48 -22.25
N LEU A 34 0.88 -8.36 -23.07
CA LEU A 34 1.51 -9.62 -23.49
C LEU A 34 2.71 -9.39 -24.43
N ALA A 35 2.61 -8.43 -25.35
CA ALA A 35 3.69 -8.09 -26.27
C ALA A 35 4.87 -7.43 -25.53
N VAL A 36 4.60 -6.55 -24.56
CA VAL A 36 5.62 -5.93 -23.70
C VAL A 36 6.24 -6.96 -22.74
N ALA A 37 5.46 -7.93 -22.26
CA ALA A 37 6.00 -9.05 -21.47
C ALA A 37 6.85 -10.03 -22.29
N ALA A 38 6.69 -10.03 -23.63
CA ALA A 38 7.34 -10.97 -24.54
C ALA A 38 8.59 -10.42 -25.24
N THR A 39 8.95 -9.14 -25.09
CA THR A 39 10.19 -8.62 -25.66
C THR A 39 11.39 -8.98 -24.78
N PRO A 40 12.37 -9.77 -25.27
CA PRO A 40 13.65 -9.87 -24.60
C PRO A 40 14.34 -8.50 -24.73
N ALA A 41 14.68 -7.88 -23.60
CA ALA A 41 15.63 -6.78 -23.59
C ALA A 41 16.97 -7.34 -24.08
N LEU A 42 17.29 -7.07 -25.35
CA LEU A 42 18.56 -7.44 -25.97
C LEU A 42 19.63 -6.46 -25.49
N ALA A 43 20.46 -6.91 -24.56
CA ALA A 43 21.91 -6.71 -24.51
C ALA A 43 22.42 -7.01 -23.09
N LEU A 44 23.02 -8.19 -22.92
CA LEU A 44 24.11 -8.53 -21.99
C LEU A 44 24.40 -10.03 -22.16
N GLU A 45 25.65 -10.46 -21.93
CA GLU A 45 25.99 -11.89 -21.89
C GLU A 45 25.01 -12.66 -21.01
N GLU A 46 24.59 -13.84 -21.49
CA GLU A 46 23.61 -14.69 -20.83
C GLU A 46 24.20 -15.16 -19.49
N ASN A 47 23.91 -14.44 -18.40
CA ASN A 47 24.11 -14.94 -17.05
C ASN A 47 23.23 -16.19 -16.93
N VAL A 48 23.83 -17.38 -17.02
CA VAL A 48 23.11 -18.66 -16.97
C VAL A 48 22.59 -18.84 -15.53
N TYR A 49 21.39 -18.33 -15.28
CA TYR A 49 20.69 -18.57 -14.02
C TYR A 49 20.26 -20.05 -13.94
N ARG A 50 20.13 -20.55 -12.70
CA ARG A 50 19.62 -21.91 -12.49
C ARG A 50 18.21 -21.99 -13.08
N GLN A 51 17.98 -22.99 -13.91
CA GLN A 51 16.66 -23.25 -14.47
C GLN A 51 15.87 -24.13 -13.49
N PHE A 52 14.62 -23.77 -13.23
CA PHE A 52 13.69 -24.58 -12.43
C PHE A 52 12.44 -24.86 -13.27
N LEU A 53 12.19 -26.13 -13.58
CA LEU A 53 11.08 -26.56 -14.45
C LEU A 53 11.03 -25.82 -15.80
N GLY A 54 12.20 -25.50 -16.38
CA GLY A 54 12.31 -24.77 -17.65
C GLY A 54 12.06 -23.26 -17.56
N ILE A 55 11.90 -22.71 -16.35
CA ILE A 55 11.80 -21.27 -16.10
C ILE A 55 13.10 -20.80 -15.44
N ASP A 56 13.62 -19.68 -15.94
CA ASP A 56 14.74 -18.96 -15.37
C ASP A 56 14.48 -18.53 -13.91
N SER A 57 15.43 -18.80 -12.99
CA SER A 57 15.22 -18.50 -11.56
C SER A 57 14.94 -17.02 -11.29
N ARG A 58 15.51 -16.09 -12.07
CA ARG A 58 15.25 -14.65 -11.89
C ARG A 58 13.80 -14.31 -12.23
N ARG A 59 13.26 -14.89 -13.30
CA ARG A 59 11.85 -14.69 -13.71
C ARG A 59 10.88 -15.26 -12.67
N LEU A 60 11.18 -16.45 -12.15
CA LEU A 60 10.36 -17.08 -11.12
C LEU A 60 10.34 -16.25 -9.83
N ILE A 61 11.50 -15.82 -9.34
CA ILE A 61 11.60 -14.98 -8.14
C ILE A 61 10.89 -13.64 -8.35
N TRP A 62 11.08 -12.99 -9.50
CA TRP A 62 10.38 -11.75 -9.82
C TRP A 62 8.86 -11.91 -9.78
N PHE A 63 8.32 -12.95 -10.40
CA PHE A 63 6.89 -13.22 -10.40
C PHE A 63 6.35 -13.45 -8.98
N LEU A 64 7.00 -14.32 -8.19
CA LEU A 64 6.60 -14.62 -6.82
C LEU A 64 6.67 -13.37 -5.92
N ALA A 65 7.75 -12.60 -6.04
CA ALA A 65 7.92 -11.34 -5.31
C ALA A 65 6.84 -10.33 -5.67
N GLN A 66 6.52 -10.17 -6.96
CA GLN A 66 5.51 -9.25 -7.43
C GLN A 66 4.10 -9.64 -6.94
N MET A 67 3.75 -10.92 -7.00
CA MET A 67 2.47 -11.41 -6.47
C MET A 67 2.38 -11.20 -4.96
N HIS A 68 3.43 -11.57 -4.21
CA HIS A 68 3.49 -11.33 -2.78
C HIS A 68 3.34 -9.83 -2.44
N LEU A 69 4.01 -8.95 -3.20
CA LEU A 69 3.94 -7.50 -3.01
C LEU A 69 2.54 -6.92 -3.25
N PHE A 70 1.79 -7.40 -4.25
CA PHE A 70 0.43 -6.90 -4.50
C PHE A 70 -0.51 -7.20 -3.32
N PHE A 71 -0.50 -8.43 -2.81
CA PHE A 71 -1.32 -8.76 -1.64
C PHE A 71 -0.78 -8.11 -0.36
N GLY A 72 0.54 -8.04 -0.18
CA GLY A 72 1.17 -7.37 0.95
C GLY A 72 0.84 -5.87 1.00
N ALA A 73 0.83 -5.18 -0.15
CA ALA A 73 0.42 -3.79 -0.24
C ALA A 73 -1.04 -3.58 0.19
N PHE A 74 -1.93 -4.48 -0.20
CA PHE A 74 -3.34 -4.44 0.22
C PHE A 74 -3.51 -4.71 1.72
N VAL A 75 -2.82 -5.74 2.25
CA VAL A 75 -2.84 -6.11 3.67
C VAL A 75 -2.29 -4.99 4.56
N LEU A 76 -1.29 -4.25 4.10
CA LEU A 76 -0.74 -3.11 4.84
C LEU A 76 -1.57 -1.83 4.67
N GLY A 77 -2.15 -1.60 3.49
CA GLY A 77 -2.86 -0.36 3.17
C GLY A 77 -4.25 -0.26 3.81
N VAL A 78 -5.04 -1.32 3.77
CA VAL A 78 -6.44 -1.31 4.24
C VAL A 78 -6.60 -1.07 5.75
N PRO A 79 -5.82 -1.70 6.65
CA PRO A 79 -5.97 -1.48 8.09
C PRO A 79 -5.70 -0.04 8.50
N LEU A 80 -4.84 0.69 7.78
CA LEU A 80 -4.47 2.08 8.10
C LEU A 80 -5.70 2.98 8.07
N PHE A 81 -6.47 2.93 6.99
CA PHE A 81 -7.68 3.75 6.88
C PHE A 81 -8.90 3.11 7.56
N ALA A 82 -8.97 1.78 7.68
CA ALA A 82 -10.07 1.13 8.40
C ALA A 82 -10.12 1.56 9.87
N VAL A 83 -8.98 1.63 10.54
CA VAL A 83 -8.89 2.12 11.93
C VAL A 83 -9.29 3.59 12.04
N ILE A 84 -8.88 4.44 11.08
CA ILE A 84 -9.28 5.85 11.06
C ILE A 84 -10.80 5.97 10.92
N ILE A 85 -11.40 5.21 10.00
CA ILE A 85 -12.85 5.18 9.79
C ILE A 85 -13.57 4.71 11.05
N GLU A 86 -13.05 3.68 11.73
CA GLU A 86 -13.61 3.19 12.98
C GLU A 86 -13.54 4.25 14.09
N ILE A 87 -12.42 4.96 14.23
CA ILE A 87 -12.25 6.06 15.19
C ILE A 87 -13.28 7.17 14.92
N VAL A 88 -13.48 7.54 13.65
CA VAL A 88 -14.49 8.52 13.24
C VAL A 88 -15.91 8.03 13.61
N GLY A 89 -16.22 6.76 13.36
CA GLY A 89 -17.50 6.17 13.74
C GLY A 89 -17.73 6.14 15.24
N TRP A 90 -16.71 5.79 16.02
CA TRP A 90 -16.76 5.76 17.49
C TRP A 90 -16.95 7.15 18.09
N ASN A 91 -16.21 8.15 17.62
CA ASN A 91 -16.33 9.53 18.11
C ASN A 91 -17.69 10.15 17.78
N ASN A 92 -18.22 9.89 16.59
CA ASN A 92 -19.49 10.43 16.13
C ASN A 92 -20.71 9.59 16.54
N LYS A 93 -20.49 8.39 17.11
CA LYS A 93 -21.52 7.38 17.39
C LYS A 93 -22.37 7.03 16.16
N ASP A 94 -21.75 7.03 14.98
CA ASP A 94 -22.42 6.75 13.72
C ASP A 94 -22.15 5.31 13.27
N PRO A 95 -23.16 4.42 13.29
CA PRO A 95 -23.01 3.02 12.92
C PRO A 95 -22.63 2.80 11.46
N LYS A 96 -22.83 3.81 10.59
CA LYS A 96 -22.47 3.74 9.17
C LYS A 96 -20.95 3.60 8.96
N PHE A 97 -20.15 4.34 9.74
CA PHE A 97 -18.69 4.26 9.69
C PHE A 97 -18.17 2.96 10.33
N ASP A 98 -18.78 2.52 11.43
CA ASP A 98 -18.42 1.23 12.06
C ASP A 98 -18.66 0.06 11.10
N LYS A 99 -19.81 0.05 10.41
CA LYS A 99 -20.11 -0.95 9.38
C LYS A 99 -19.13 -0.90 8.22
N LEU A 100 -18.74 0.29 7.77
CA LEU A 100 -17.78 0.47 6.69
C LEU A 100 -16.39 -0.08 7.07
N ALA A 101 -15.91 0.23 8.27
CA ALA A 101 -14.62 -0.26 8.78
C ALA A 101 -14.63 -1.79 8.92
N TYR A 102 -15.74 -2.37 9.40
CA TYR A 102 -15.92 -3.82 9.46
C TYR A 102 -15.86 -4.47 8.07
N GLU A 103 -16.54 -3.87 7.07
CA GLU A 103 -16.51 -4.41 5.71
C GLU A 103 -15.11 -4.34 5.11
N PHE A 104 -14.37 -3.24 5.29
CA PHE A 104 -12.98 -3.16 4.83
C PHE A 104 -12.08 -4.21 5.48
N THR A 105 -12.21 -4.41 6.79
CA THR A 105 -11.39 -5.39 7.51
C THR A 105 -11.76 -6.83 7.16
N SER A 106 -13.01 -7.10 6.79
CA SER A 106 -13.40 -8.43 6.31
C SER A 106 -12.63 -8.86 5.05
N LEU A 107 -12.26 -7.91 4.19
CA LEU A 107 -11.48 -8.17 2.98
C LEU A 107 -10.04 -8.63 3.30
N LEU A 108 -9.53 -8.29 4.47
CA LEU A 108 -8.16 -8.62 4.89
C LEU A 108 -7.98 -10.10 5.18
N SER A 109 -8.98 -10.77 5.75
CA SER A 109 -8.85 -12.17 6.20
C SER A 109 -8.38 -13.11 5.09
N VAL A 110 -8.97 -13.00 3.90
CA VAL A 110 -8.61 -13.82 2.72
C VAL A 110 -7.29 -13.36 2.11
N ALA A 111 -7.07 -12.04 2.02
CA ALA A 111 -5.84 -11.48 1.47
C ALA A 111 -4.61 -11.81 2.32
N TYR A 112 -4.77 -11.88 3.64
CA TYR A 112 -3.69 -12.20 4.58
C TYR A 112 -3.14 -13.60 4.38
N ALA A 113 -4.01 -14.61 4.35
CA ALA A 113 -3.61 -16.00 4.12
C ALA A 113 -2.90 -16.17 2.78
N THR A 114 -3.40 -15.50 1.73
CA THR A 114 -2.78 -15.51 0.40
C THR A 114 -1.40 -14.85 0.41
N THR A 115 -1.27 -13.71 1.09
CA THR A 115 0.01 -13.01 1.28
C THR A 115 1.03 -13.88 1.97
N ALA A 116 0.63 -14.53 3.07
CA ALA A 116 1.49 -15.42 3.86
C ALA A 116 1.95 -16.64 3.04
N ALA A 117 1.04 -17.27 2.30
CA ALA A 117 1.37 -18.41 1.44
C ALA A 117 2.37 -18.02 0.33
N LEU A 118 2.13 -16.88 -0.35
CA LEU A 118 3.05 -16.37 -1.37
C LEU A 118 4.40 -15.94 -0.78
N GLY A 119 4.41 -15.37 0.43
CA GLY A 119 5.63 -14.98 1.15
C GLY A 119 6.46 -16.19 1.57
N GLY A 120 5.81 -17.22 2.11
CA GLY A 120 6.46 -18.50 2.42
C GLY A 120 7.03 -19.16 1.18
N LEU A 121 6.24 -19.23 0.09
CA LEU A 121 6.71 -19.76 -1.20
C LEU A 121 7.90 -18.97 -1.76
N LEU A 122 7.85 -17.64 -1.70
CA LEU A 122 8.97 -16.78 -2.09
C LEU A 122 10.23 -17.06 -1.25
N ALA A 123 10.09 -17.19 0.07
CA ALA A 123 11.20 -17.51 0.95
C ALA A 123 11.81 -18.88 0.59
N PHE A 124 10.99 -19.92 0.45
CA PHE A 124 11.46 -21.24 0.01
C PHE A 124 12.19 -21.19 -1.33
N ALA A 125 11.64 -20.46 -2.30
CA ALA A 125 12.26 -20.30 -3.62
C ALA A 125 13.62 -19.57 -3.52
N LEU A 126 13.73 -18.51 -2.72
CA LEU A 126 14.98 -17.78 -2.51
C LEU A 126 16.06 -18.65 -1.86
N PHE A 127 15.74 -19.33 -0.75
CA PHE A 127 16.70 -20.21 -0.07
C PHE A 127 17.15 -21.40 -0.94
N THR A 128 16.28 -21.89 -1.83
CA THR A 128 16.59 -23.02 -2.72
C THR A 128 17.40 -22.59 -3.95
N LEU A 129 16.98 -21.51 -4.63
CA LEU A 129 17.55 -21.09 -5.91
C LEU A 129 18.78 -20.20 -5.74
N TYR A 130 18.85 -19.45 -4.63
CA TYR A 130 19.93 -18.51 -4.31
C TYR A 130 20.57 -18.79 -2.93
N PRO A 131 21.03 -20.02 -2.64
CA PRO A 131 21.46 -20.41 -1.29
C PRO A 131 22.69 -19.62 -0.79
N THR A 132 23.66 -19.32 -1.66
CA THR A 132 24.85 -18.54 -1.27
C THR A 132 24.48 -17.10 -0.90
N PHE A 133 23.62 -16.48 -1.70
CA PHE A 133 23.12 -15.13 -1.45
C PHE A 133 22.29 -15.08 -0.16
N MET A 134 21.38 -16.03 0.02
CA MET A 134 20.57 -16.09 1.24
C MET A 134 21.40 -16.43 2.48
N GLY A 135 22.47 -17.23 2.35
CA GLY A 135 23.43 -17.46 3.42
C GLY A 135 24.16 -16.18 3.85
N TYR A 136 24.60 -15.37 2.88
CA TYR A 136 25.20 -14.06 3.16
C TYR A 136 24.20 -13.10 3.83
N MET A 137 23.01 -12.94 3.26
CA MET A 137 21.97 -12.06 3.82
C MET A 137 21.53 -12.51 5.21
N ALA A 138 21.35 -13.81 5.44
CA ALA A 138 21.00 -14.34 6.76
C ALA A 138 22.15 -14.15 7.77
N GLY A 139 23.41 -14.25 7.34
CA GLY A 139 24.56 -13.96 8.21
C GLY A 139 24.55 -12.54 8.77
N ILE A 140 24.17 -11.57 7.93
CA ILE A 140 24.10 -10.15 8.32
C ILE A 140 22.82 -9.84 9.10
N PHE A 141 21.67 -10.34 8.64
CA PHE A 141 20.35 -9.93 9.12
C PHE A 141 19.68 -10.94 10.05
N LYS A 142 20.37 -11.97 10.58
CA LYS A 142 19.74 -13.02 11.40
C LYS A 142 18.81 -12.48 12.50
N ASP A 143 19.25 -11.45 13.22
CA ASP A 143 18.50 -10.89 14.36
C ASP A 143 17.26 -10.12 13.86
N ILE A 144 17.40 -9.46 12.71
CA ILE A 144 16.31 -8.76 12.02
C ILE A 144 15.31 -9.74 11.42
N MET A 145 15.76 -10.86 10.84
CA MET A 145 14.89 -11.92 10.32
C MET A 145 14.11 -12.60 11.44
N PHE A 146 14.72 -12.82 12.60
CA PHE A 146 14.02 -13.33 13.78
C PHE A 146 12.97 -12.33 14.29
N LEU A 147 13.33 -11.05 14.40
CA LEU A 147 12.38 -10.00 14.77
C LEU A 147 11.22 -9.90 13.76
N TYR A 148 11.52 -10.00 12.46
CA TYR A 148 10.53 -10.03 11.39
C TYR A 148 9.52 -11.17 11.60
N ALA A 149 10.00 -12.38 11.90
CA ALA A 149 9.12 -13.52 12.18
C ALA A 149 8.24 -13.28 13.42
N LEU A 150 8.78 -12.73 14.50
CA LEU A 150 7.99 -12.38 15.70
C LEU A 150 6.94 -11.32 15.42
N LEU A 151 7.29 -10.26 14.69
CA LEU A 151 6.35 -9.22 14.30
C LEU A 151 5.24 -9.77 13.40
N PHE A 152 5.56 -10.72 12.52
CA PHE A 152 4.57 -11.40 11.69
C PHE A 152 3.54 -12.18 12.53
N PHE A 153 3.98 -12.89 13.58
CA PHE A 153 3.06 -13.50 14.55
C PHE A 153 2.22 -12.45 15.29
N GLY A 154 2.83 -11.34 15.71
CA GLY A 154 2.13 -10.23 16.37
C GLY A 154 1.08 -9.58 15.47
N GLU A 155 1.42 -9.34 14.20
CA GLU A 155 0.51 -8.83 13.18
C GLU A 155 -0.64 -9.79 12.93
N THR A 156 -0.36 -11.09 12.76
CA THR A 156 -1.39 -12.12 12.60
C THR A 156 -2.34 -12.10 13.80
N PHE A 157 -1.80 -12.15 15.02
CA PHE A 157 -2.61 -12.15 16.23
C PHE A 157 -3.48 -10.88 16.34
N ALA A 158 -2.91 -9.71 16.09
CA ALA A 158 -3.62 -8.44 16.10
C ALA A 158 -4.73 -8.41 15.03
N LEU A 159 -4.45 -8.88 13.81
CA LEU A 159 -5.43 -8.94 12.72
C LEU A 159 -6.62 -9.82 13.07
N TYR A 160 -6.36 -11.04 13.55
CA TYR A 160 -7.41 -11.98 13.91
C TYR A 160 -8.23 -11.45 15.09
N MET A 161 -7.58 -10.90 16.11
CA MET A 161 -8.27 -10.31 17.26
C MET A 161 -9.06 -9.06 16.88
N TYR A 162 -8.57 -8.25 15.94
CA TYR A 162 -9.29 -7.11 15.38
C TYR A 162 -10.53 -7.57 14.62
N TYR A 163 -10.37 -8.44 13.62
CA TYR A 163 -11.49 -8.85 12.79
C TYR A 163 -12.54 -9.68 13.54
N TYR A 164 -12.13 -10.75 14.22
CA TYR A 164 -13.09 -11.63 14.93
C TYR A 164 -13.57 -11.03 16.25
N GLY A 165 -12.80 -10.11 16.85
CA GLY A 165 -13.19 -9.40 18.06
C GLY A 165 -14.24 -8.32 17.85
N TRP A 166 -14.61 -7.98 16.61
CA TRP A 166 -15.50 -6.85 16.29
C TRP A 166 -16.82 -6.85 17.07
N HIS A 167 -17.46 -8.01 17.20
CA HIS A 167 -18.72 -8.16 17.92
C HIS A 167 -18.52 -8.35 19.43
N TRP A 168 -17.41 -8.97 19.84
CA TRP A 168 -17.12 -9.29 21.24
C TRP A 168 -16.65 -8.07 22.03
N LEU A 169 -15.94 -7.16 21.36
CA LEU A 169 -15.37 -5.95 21.93
C LEU A 169 -16.22 -4.70 21.67
N LYS A 170 -17.50 -4.84 21.31
CA LYS A 170 -18.38 -3.71 20.99
C LYS A 170 -18.87 -2.89 22.20
N SER A 171 -18.60 -3.34 23.43
CA SER A 171 -19.17 -2.70 24.62
C SER A 171 -18.53 -1.35 24.95
N ASP A 172 -19.37 -0.33 25.12
CA ASP A 172 -18.99 1.00 25.63
C ASP A 172 -19.02 1.08 27.17
N LYS A 173 -19.09 -0.06 27.86
CA LYS A 173 -19.03 -0.08 29.33
C LYS A 173 -17.62 0.30 29.77
N PRO A 174 -17.45 1.40 30.52
CA PRO A 174 -16.13 1.87 30.89
C PRO A 174 -15.48 0.91 31.90
N PHE A 175 -14.18 0.73 31.75
CA PHE A 175 -13.35 0.03 32.74
C PHE A 175 -13.29 0.79 34.07
N PRO A 176 -12.90 0.12 35.17
CA PRO A 176 -12.61 0.81 36.43
C PRO A 176 -11.62 1.95 36.23
N VAL A 177 -11.82 3.05 36.95
CA VAL A 177 -11.00 4.27 36.83
C VAL A 177 -9.51 3.99 37.04
N SER A 178 -9.16 3.07 37.95
CA SER A 178 -7.78 2.63 38.19
C SER A 178 -7.13 2.02 36.94
N LEU A 179 -7.87 1.19 36.20
CA LEU A 179 -7.38 0.55 34.98
C LEU A 179 -7.23 1.58 33.84
N GLN A 180 -8.15 2.55 33.73
CA GLN A 180 -8.01 3.63 32.76
C GLN A 180 -6.76 4.49 33.03
N TRP A 181 -6.48 4.81 34.30
CA TRP A 181 -5.28 5.54 34.67
C TRP A 181 -4.00 4.73 34.43
N LEU A 182 -4.03 3.41 34.58
CA LEU A 182 -2.91 2.54 34.22
C LEU A 182 -2.58 2.65 32.72
N PHE A 183 -3.58 2.61 31.83
CA PHE A 183 -3.35 2.79 30.39
C PHE A 183 -2.84 4.19 30.05
N ARG A 184 -3.37 5.24 30.69
CA ARG A 184 -2.86 6.61 30.52
C ARG A 184 -1.42 6.76 31.03
N LEU A 185 -1.06 6.08 32.11
CA LEU A 185 0.32 6.05 32.59
C LEU A 185 1.24 5.44 31.51
N PHE A 186 0.87 4.30 30.91
CA PHE A 186 1.63 3.74 29.79
C PHE A 186 1.72 4.71 28.61
N ALA A 187 0.63 5.38 28.24
CA ALA A 187 0.64 6.39 27.19
C ALA A 187 1.63 7.52 27.47
N ILE A 188 1.64 8.05 28.71
CA ILE A 188 2.56 9.12 29.12
C ILE A 188 4.01 8.62 29.09
N LEU A 189 4.27 7.41 29.58
CA LEU A 189 5.62 6.82 29.56
C LEU A 189 6.13 6.63 28.13
N ILE A 190 5.29 6.12 27.22
CA ILE A 190 5.64 5.94 25.81
C ILE A 190 5.82 7.30 25.12
N ALA A 191 4.98 8.29 25.41
CA ALA A 191 5.12 9.64 24.87
C ALA A 191 6.41 10.33 25.36
N ALA A 192 6.74 10.20 26.65
CA ALA A 192 7.98 10.70 27.22
C ALA A 192 9.20 10.02 26.60
N PHE A 193 9.14 8.69 26.44
CA PHE A 193 10.15 7.94 25.68
C PHE A 193 10.26 8.47 24.23
N GLY A 194 9.14 8.72 23.55
CA GLY A 194 9.10 9.29 22.21
C GLY A 194 9.77 10.66 22.12
N LEU A 195 9.59 11.52 23.12
CA LEU A 195 10.26 12.82 23.19
C LEU A 195 11.79 12.65 23.34
N VAL A 196 12.23 11.80 24.28
CA VAL A 196 13.65 11.50 24.50
C VAL A 196 14.28 10.90 23.23
N PHE A 197 13.55 9.99 22.56
CA PHE A 197 13.94 9.38 21.29
C PHE A 197 14.05 10.42 20.16
N ALA A 198 13.07 11.32 20.03
CA ALA A 198 13.06 12.37 19.02
C ALA A 198 14.25 13.33 19.17
N LEU A 199 14.61 13.66 20.41
CA LEU A 199 15.77 14.48 20.74
C LEU A 199 17.12 13.77 20.53
N GLY A 200 17.12 12.47 20.21
CA GLY A 200 18.32 11.68 20.01
C GLY A 200 19.08 11.39 21.31
N LEU A 201 18.40 11.48 22.45
CA LEU A 201 18.99 11.21 23.78
C LEU A 201 19.04 9.72 24.11
N PHE A 202 18.39 8.87 23.30
CA PHE A 202 18.34 7.43 23.49
C PHE A 202 18.25 6.69 22.14
N GLY A 203 18.92 5.55 22.05
CA GLY A 203 18.97 4.69 20.86
C GLY A 203 20.28 4.85 20.06
N PRO A 204 20.47 4.03 19.01
CA PRO A 204 21.62 4.15 18.14
C PRO A 204 21.60 5.48 17.37
N GLU A 205 22.78 5.95 16.96
CA GLU A 205 22.85 7.05 15.99
C GLU A 205 22.10 6.63 14.72
N MET A 206 21.17 7.50 14.29
CA MET A 206 20.29 7.22 13.18
C MET A 206 20.00 8.49 12.39
N ARG A 207 19.72 8.31 11.11
CA ARG A 207 19.31 9.36 10.19
C ARG A 207 18.01 9.99 10.68
N PRO A 208 17.84 11.32 10.51
CA PRO A 208 16.66 12.03 10.98
C PRO A 208 15.35 11.45 10.42
N ASP A 209 15.33 11.07 9.14
CA ASP A 209 14.16 10.48 8.49
C ASP A 209 13.77 9.14 9.13
N THR A 210 14.72 8.24 9.42
CA THR A 210 14.45 6.97 10.13
C THR A 210 13.87 7.22 11.51
N ARG A 211 14.43 8.20 12.23
CA ARG A 211 13.94 8.59 13.56
C ARG A 211 12.50 9.08 13.51
N TRP A 212 12.19 10.00 12.60
CA TRP A 212 10.83 10.51 12.42
C TRP A 212 9.87 9.42 11.95
N PHE A 213 10.30 8.50 11.09
CA PHE A 213 9.50 7.36 10.67
C PHE A 213 9.10 6.48 11.86
N ILE A 214 10.06 6.10 12.72
CA ILE A 214 9.81 5.32 13.95
C ILE A 214 8.90 6.08 14.91
N LEU A 215 9.17 7.37 15.12
CA LEU A 215 8.41 8.20 16.05
C LEU A 215 6.94 8.32 15.61
N LEU A 216 6.70 8.61 14.34
CA LEU A 216 5.37 8.90 13.81
C LEU A 216 4.53 7.65 13.55
N LEU A 217 5.16 6.53 13.19
CA LEU A 217 4.44 5.32 12.78
C LEU A 217 4.46 4.20 13.82
N TYR A 218 5.34 4.25 14.81
CA TYR A 218 5.39 3.25 15.89
C TYR A 218 5.05 3.86 17.25
N ILE A 219 5.85 4.83 17.71
CA ILE A 219 5.77 5.32 19.09
C ILE A 219 4.50 6.14 19.31
N THR A 220 4.24 7.11 18.43
CA THR A 220 3.10 8.03 18.55
C THR A 220 1.77 7.30 18.47
N PRO A 221 1.52 6.41 17.47
CA PRO A 221 0.26 5.68 17.40
C PRO A 221 0.06 4.77 18.62
N THR A 222 1.12 4.12 19.11
CA THR A 222 1.06 3.29 20.32
C THR A 222 0.68 4.12 21.55
N ALA A 223 1.30 5.29 21.74
CA ALA A 223 0.98 6.20 22.85
C ALA A 223 -0.47 6.70 22.79
N ILE A 224 -0.92 7.16 21.61
CA ILE A 224 -2.29 7.60 21.37
C ILE A 224 -3.26 6.44 21.65
N GLY A 225 -2.93 5.25 21.15
CA GLY A 225 -3.70 4.04 21.36
C GLY A 225 -3.94 3.75 22.83
N PHE A 226 -2.88 3.71 23.66
CA PHE A 226 -3.01 3.53 25.11
C PHE A 226 -3.82 4.65 25.77
N TRP A 227 -3.66 5.90 25.33
CA TRP A 227 -4.41 7.03 25.87
C TRP A 227 -5.92 6.90 25.64
N MET A 228 -6.31 6.32 24.51
CA MET A 228 -7.71 6.16 24.11
C MET A 228 -8.44 5.05 24.86
N ILE A 229 -7.73 4.06 25.43
CA ILE A 229 -8.35 2.89 26.07
C ILE A 229 -9.15 3.32 27.30
N ARG A 230 -10.47 3.10 27.24
CA ARG A 230 -11.41 3.35 28.35
C ARG A 230 -12.50 2.27 28.51
N ASP A 231 -12.74 1.49 27.47
CA ASP A 231 -13.80 0.48 27.35
C ASP A 231 -13.34 -0.63 26.36
N LEU A 232 -14.19 -1.62 26.11
CA LEU A 232 -13.86 -2.70 25.18
C LEU A 232 -13.75 -2.20 23.72
N LYS A 233 -14.57 -1.21 23.32
CA LYS A 233 -14.56 -0.67 21.96
C LYS A 233 -13.28 0.09 21.64
N SER A 234 -12.80 0.91 22.56
CA SER A 234 -11.51 1.58 22.46
C SER A 234 -10.33 0.61 22.53
N SER A 235 -10.47 -0.51 23.26
CA SER A 235 -9.49 -1.60 23.23
C SER A 235 -9.43 -2.27 21.86
N HIS A 236 -10.58 -2.46 21.20
CA HIS A 236 -10.64 -2.96 19.83
C HIS A 236 -9.95 -2.03 18.82
N ILE A 237 -10.18 -0.72 18.93
CA ILE A 237 -9.47 0.28 18.13
C ILE A 237 -7.96 0.22 18.38
N PHE A 238 -7.54 0.07 19.65
CA PHE A 238 -6.12 -0.07 19.99
C PHE A 238 -5.47 -1.30 19.33
N ILE A 239 -6.19 -2.42 19.26
CA ILE A 239 -5.72 -3.62 18.54
C ILE A 239 -5.51 -3.31 17.05
N GLY A 240 -6.43 -2.58 16.43
CA GLY A 240 -6.26 -2.10 15.06
C GLY A 240 -5.07 -1.15 14.88
N ILE A 241 -4.79 -0.28 15.85
CA ILE A 241 -3.58 0.56 15.85
C ILE A 241 -2.32 -0.32 15.91
N MET A 242 -2.29 -1.31 16.80
CA MET A 242 -1.15 -2.23 16.93
C MET A 242 -0.93 -3.08 15.68
N LEU A 243 -2.00 -3.50 15.01
CA LEU A 243 -1.93 -4.15 13.69
C LEU A 243 -1.15 -3.28 12.69
N ASN A 244 -1.46 -1.99 12.63
CA ASN A 244 -0.75 -1.05 11.75
C ASN A 244 0.71 -0.83 12.15
N VAL A 245 1.01 -0.77 13.45
CA VAL A 245 2.39 -0.66 13.97
C VAL A 245 3.20 -1.89 13.55
N PHE A 246 2.66 -3.10 13.73
CA PHE A 246 3.33 -4.34 13.33
C PHE A 246 3.53 -4.42 11.82
N GLY A 247 2.49 -4.17 11.03
CA GLY A 247 2.58 -4.19 9.56
C GLY A 247 3.62 -3.19 9.03
N THR A 248 3.65 -1.98 9.60
CA THR A 248 4.64 -0.96 9.21
C THR A 248 6.05 -1.37 9.59
N ALA A 249 6.24 -1.98 10.77
CA ALA A 249 7.53 -2.50 11.21
C ALA A 249 8.03 -3.63 10.30
N ILE A 250 7.18 -4.61 9.97
CA ILE A 250 7.48 -5.69 9.01
C ILE A 250 7.90 -5.10 7.66
N MET A 251 7.19 -4.09 7.17
CA MET A 251 7.52 -3.40 5.93
C MET A 251 8.90 -2.73 6.00
N GLN A 252 9.23 -2.02 7.08
CA GLN A 252 10.55 -1.39 7.28
C GLN A 252 11.67 -2.43 7.30
N LEU A 253 11.48 -3.55 8.00
CA LEU A 253 12.47 -4.64 8.04
C LEU A 253 12.71 -5.23 6.63
N ALA A 254 11.65 -5.47 5.86
CA ALA A 254 11.79 -5.95 4.49
C ALA A 254 12.44 -4.91 3.55
N ASN A 255 12.12 -3.63 3.73
CA ASN A 255 12.73 -2.53 2.96
C ASN A 255 14.19 -2.32 3.29
N SER A 256 14.58 -2.59 4.53
CA SER A 256 15.97 -2.60 4.91
C SER A 256 16.76 -3.63 4.09
N TRP A 257 16.26 -4.86 3.95
CA TRP A 257 16.93 -5.88 3.12
C TRP A 257 17.01 -5.46 1.66
N ALA A 258 15.90 -5.00 1.08
CA ALA A 258 15.87 -4.54 -0.31
C ALA A 258 16.78 -3.33 -0.55
N GLY A 259 16.78 -2.38 0.38
CA GLY A 259 17.66 -1.21 0.35
C GLY A 259 19.14 -1.59 0.44
N TYR A 260 19.48 -2.57 1.29
CA TYR A 260 20.85 -3.06 1.43
C TYR A 260 21.35 -3.75 0.15
N MET A 261 20.49 -4.51 -0.54
CA MET A 261 20.84 -5.12 -1.84
C MET A 261 21.19 -4.09 -2.91
N MET A 262 20.62 -2.88 -2.82
CA MET A 262 20.87 -1.78 -3.76
C MET A 262 21.96 -0.80 -3.29
N SER A 263 22.16 -0.69 -1.97
CA SER A 263 23.06 0.26 -1.32
C SER A 263 23.79 -0.41 -0.14
N PRO A 264 24.65 -1.41 -0.41
CA PRO A 264 25.33 -2.13 0.66
C PRO A 264 26.24 -1.18 1.46
N THR A 265 26.22 -1.34 2.78
CA THR A 265 27.01 -0.53 3.73
C THR A 265 27.76 -1.46 4.68
N GLY A 266 28.93 -1.03 5.17
CA GLY A 266 29.72 -1.85 6.10
C GLY A 266 30.29 -3.12 5.47
N VAL A 267 30.57 -3.08 4.17
CA VAL A 267 31.22 -4.16 3.41
C VAL A 267 32.62 -3.71 3.01
N ASP A 268 33.63 -4.57 3.20
CA ASP A 268 35.00 -4.30 2.78
C ASP A 268 35.25 -4.61 1.29
N GLY A 269 36.50 -4.44 0.83
CA GLY A 269 36.88 -4.67 -0.56
C GLY A 269 36.76 -6.13 -1.02
N ASP A 270 36.72 -7.08 -0.09
CA ASP A 270 36.57 -8.52 -0.35
C ASP A 270 35.11 -8.97 -0.30
N GLY A 271 34.17 -8.04 -0.04
CA GLY A 271 32.74 -8.34 0.07
C GLY A 271 32.32 -8.85 1.45
N VAL A 272 33.23 -8.85 2.44
CA VAL A 272 32.94 -9.29 3.79
C VAL A 272 32.26 -8.17 4.57
N PHE A 273 31.21 -8.53 5.30
CA PHE A 273 30.51 -7.58 6.16
C PHE A 273 31.31 -7.34 7.45
N VAL A 274 31.76 -6.09 7.62
CA VAL A 274 32.55 -5.61 8.77
C VAL A 274 31.80 -4.56 9.59
N GLY A 275 30.57 -4.20 9.18
CA GLY A 275 29.70 -3.26 9.88
C GLY A 275 28.91 -3.87 11.05
N THR A 276 28.06 -3.06 11.67
CA THR A 276 27.06 -3.56 12.64
C THR A 276 25.74 -3.86 11.95
N VAL A 277 24.93 -4.77 12.51
CA VAL A 277 23.58 -5.06 12.02
C VAL A 277 22.75 -3.78 11.86
N TRP A 278 22.94 -2.78 12.73
CA TRP A 278 22.27 -1.48 12.61
C TRP A 278 22.72 -0.71 11.35
N ASN A 279 24.02 -0.72 11.00
CA ASN A 279 24.50 -0.08 9.77
C ASN A 279 23.90 -0.71 8.51
N ALA A 280 23.74 -2.03 8.50
CA ALA A 280 23.07 -2.73 7.40
C ALA A 280 21.56 -2.46 7.41
N PHE A 281 20.95 -2.43 8.60
CA PHE A 281 19.53 -2.16 8.78
C PHE A 281 19.14 -0.78 8.25
N GLU A 282 19.89 0.24 8.66
CA GLU A 282 19.69 1.63 8.32
C GLU A 282 20.55 2.07 7.11
N ASN A 283 20.62 1.23 6.09
CA ASN A 283 21.22 1.64 4.83
C ASN A 283 20.47 2.85 4.23
N VAL A 284 21.16 3.57 3.35
CA VAL A 284 20.70 4.87 2.80
C VAL A 284 19.31 4.78 2.19
N LEU A 285 18.95 3.64 1.60
CA LEU A 285 17.68 3.46 0.89
C LEU A 285 16.55 2.88 1.74
N ALA A 286 16.83 2.33 2.92
CA ALA A 286 15.84 1.64 3.75
C ALA A 286 14.60 2.50 4.05
N THR A 287 14.81 3.68 4.63
CA THR A 287 13.73 4.61 5.01
C THR A 287 13.09 5.30 3.81
N PRO A 288 13.83 5.80 2.79
CA PRO A 288 13.22 6.33 1.56
C PRO A 288 12.29 5.34 0.87
N ILE A 289 12.68 4.07 0.74
CA ILE A 289 11.83 3.01 0.18
C ILE A 289 10.58 2.83 1.05
N ALA A 290 10.73 2.83 2.37
CA ALA A 290 9.61 2.65 3.28
C ALA A 290 8.58 3.77 3.21
N ILE A 291 9.01 5.03 3.14
CA ILE A 291 8.11 6.17 2.96
C ILE A 291 7.35 6.05 1.64
N HIS A 292 8.06 5.76 0.54
CA HIS A 292 7.43 5.62 -0.77
C HIS A 292 6.44 4.45 -0.80
N ARG A 293 6.83 3.27 -0.27
CA ARG A 293 5.96 2.08 -0.20
C ARG A 293 4.77 2.29 0.71
N MET A 294 4.90 2.99 1.83
CA MET A 294 3.76 3.27 2.72
C MET A 294 2.66 4.02 1.99
N LEU A 295 3.02 5.11 1.30
CA LEU A 295 2.08 5.91 0.52
C LEU A 295 1.52 5.11 -0.66
N GLY A 296 2.36 4.32 -1.34
CA GLY A 296 1.93 3.44 -2.42
C GLY A 296 0.94 2.37 -1.95
N ASN A 297 1.18 1.74 -0.81
CA ASN A 297 0.29 0.74 -0.21
C ASN A 297 -1.06 1.35 0.16
N LEU A 298 -1.06 2.57 0.73
CA LEU A 298 -2.30 3.27 1.08
C LEU A 298 -3.11 3.65 -0.18
N ALA A 299 -2.43 4.15 -1.22
CA ALA A 299 -3.06 4.43 -2.52
C ALA A 299 -3.65 3.16 -3.15
N PHE A 300 -2.86 2.08 -3.20
CA PHE A 300 -3.26 0.80 -3.75
C PHE A 300 -4.43 0.19 -2.98
N GLY A 301 -4.37 0.18 -1.65
CA GLY A 301 -5.44 -0.30 -0.77
C GLY A 301 -6.75 0.45 -1.01
N GLY A 302 -6.70 1.79 -1.11
CA GLY A 302 -7.87 2.62 -1.43
C GLY A 302 -8.44 2.33 -2.82
N LEU A 303 -7.61 2.17 -3.86
CA LEU A 303 -8.10 1.87 -5.21
C LEU A 303 -8.72 0.47 -5.31
N VAL A 304 -8.12 -0.55 -4.68
CA VAL A 304 -8.67 -1.92 -4.65
C VAL A 304 -9.99 -1.96 -3.86
N ALA A 305 -10.04 -1.27 -2.73
CA ALA A 305 -11.27 -1.06 -1.96
C ALA A 305 -12.37 -0.38 -2.79
N GLY A 306 -12.01 0.64 -3.57
CA GLY A 306 -12.92 1.32 -4.49
C GLY A 306 -13.41 0.41 -5.62
N ALA A 307 -12.54 -0.41 -6.19
CA ALA A 307 -12.90 -1.40 -7.19
C ALA A 307 -13.88 -2.46 -6.64
N TYR A 308 -13.64 -2.95 -5.42
CA TYR A 308 -14.57 -3.82 -4.71
C TYR A 308 -15.94 -3.16 -4.53
N ALA A 309 -15.96 -1.90 -4.07
CA ALA A 309 -17.19 -1.14 -3.91
C ALA A 309 -17.95 -0.97 -5.22
N ALA A 310 -17.25 -0.72 -6.34
CA ALA A 310 -17.86 -0.60 -7.66
C ALA A 310 -18.51 -1.92 -8.11
N VAL A 311 -17.84 -3.06 -7.94
CA VAL A 311 -18.41 -4.38 -8.26
C VAL A 311 -19.66 -4.66 -7.42
N LYS A 312 -19.60 -4.37 -6.12
CA LYS A 312 -20.74 -4.53 -5.22
C LYS A 312 -21.90 -3.58 -5.53
N PHE A 313 -21.61 -2.35 -5.95
CA PHE A 313 -22.61 -1.38 -6.39
C PHE A 313 -23.40 -1.87 -7.61
N ILE A 314 -22.72 -2.48 -8.58
CA ILE A 314 -23.37 -3.05 -9.78
C ILE A 314 -24.27 -4.23 -9.40
N GLY A 315 -23.82 -5.07 -8.48
CA GLY A 315 -24.59 -6.24 -8.00
C GLY A 315 -25.69 -5.91 -6.98
N ALA A 316 -25.72 -4.70 -6.42
CA ALA A 316 -26.67 -4.30 -5.38
C ALA A 316 -28.10 -4.21 -5.94
N LYS A 317 -29.05 -4.83 -5.22
CA LYS A 317 -30.46 -4.92 -5.66
C LYS A 317 -31.32 -3.81 -5.06
N THR A 318 -30.95 -3.33 -3.88
CA THR A 318 -31.72 -2.31 -3.17
C THR A 318 -31.10 -0.91 -3.32
N PRO A 319 -31.90 0.17 -3.27
CA PRO A 319 -31.37 1.54 -3.25
C PRO A 319 -30.42 1.80 -2.06
N ALA A 320 -30.69 1.18 -0.91
CA ALA A 320 -29.87 1.32 0.28
C ALA A 320 -28.48 0.68 0.13
N GLU A 321 -28.40 -0.53 -0.44
CA GLU A 321 -27.11 -1.16 -0.74
C GLU A 321 -26.32 -0.37 -1.78
N LYS A 322 -26.98 0.13 -2.83
CA LYS A 322 -26.35 1.01 -3.82
C LYS A 322 -25.77 2.26 -3.16
N ALA A 323 -26.52 2.94 -2.31
CA ALA A 323 -26.04 4.13 -1.60
C ALA A 323 -24.84 3.82 -0.68
N HIS A 324 -24.85 2.65 -0.02
CA HIS A 324 -23.73 2.20 0.82
C HIS A 324 -22.46 1.98 0.00
N TYR A 325 -22.54 1.24 -1.11
CA TYR A 325 -21.36 0.95 -1.94
C TYR A 325 -20.87 2.16 -2.75
N ASP A 326 -21.76 3.07 -3.17
CA ASP A 326 -21.35 4.37 -3.75
C ASP A 326 -20.54 5.18 -2.73
N TRP A 327 -21.01 5.23 -1.48
CA TRP A 327 -20.30 5.91 -0.40
C TRP A 327 -18.98 5.22 -0.03
N MET A 328 -18.95 3.89 0.03
CA MET A 328 -17.71 3.12 0.21
C MET A 328 -16.70 3.44 -0.90
N GLY A 329 -17.14 3.50 -2.15
CA GLY A 329 -16.32 3.90 -3.28
C GLY A 329 -15.80 5.33 -3.16
N TYR A 330 -16.62 6.26 -2.70
CA TYR A 330 -16.21 7.65 -2.44
C TYR A 330 -15.10 7.73 -1.37
N ILE A 331 -15.29 7.08 -0.22
CA ILE A 331 -14.29 7.07 0.86
C ILE A 331 -12.98 6.41 0.39
N SER A 332 -13.08 5.29 -0.34
CA SER A 332 -11.92 4.57 -0.87
C SER A 332 -11.10 5.42 -1.85
N ASN A 333 -11.77 6.14 -2.77
CA ASN A 333 -11.13 7.09 -3.66
C ASN A 333 -10.50 8.28 -2.92
N PHE A 334 -11.18 8.79 -1.89
CA PHE A 334 -10.63 9.88 -1.07
C PHE A 334 -9.31 9.47 -0.41
N VAL A 335 -9.27 8.28 0.20
CA VAL A 335 -8.05 7.72 0.79
C VAL A 335 -6.96 7.55 -0.26
N ALA A 336 -7.30 6.98 -1.42
CA ALA A 336 -6.34 6.76 -2.49
C ALA A 336 -5.69 8.07 -2.98
N ILE A 337 -6.50 9.10 -3.22
CA ILE A 337 -6.04 10.40 -3.69
C ILE A 337 -5.22 11.11 -2.61
N ALA A 338 -5.63 11.03 -1.34
CA ALA A 338 -4.89 11.58 -0.22
C ALA A 338 -3.47 10.99 -0.11
N ALA A 339 -3.30 9.70 -0.41
CA ALA A 339 -1.98 9.06 -0.47
C ALA A 339 -1.22 9.35 -1.78
N LEU A 340 -1.93 9.51 -2.90
CA LEU A 340 -1.33 9.77 -4.20
C LEU A 340 -0.71 11.16 -4.31
N ILE A 341 -1.27 12.18 -3.63
CA ILE A 341 -0.74 13.56 -3.65
C ILE A 341 0.71 13.65 -3.12
N PRO A 342 1.06 13.10 -1.94
CA PRO A 342 2.44 13.11 -1.44
C PRO A 342 3.37 12.09 -2.15
N LEU A 343 2.82 11.09 -2.84
CA LEU A 343 3.61 9.98 -3.41
C LEU A 343 4.69 10.42 -4.42
N PRO A 344 4.47 11.38 -5.35
CA PRO A 344 5.52 11.90 -6.22
C PRO A 344 6.69 12.52 -5.47
N PHE A 345 6.44 13.22 -4.35
CA PHE A 345 7.50 13.81 -3.53
C PHE A 345 8.32 12.73 -2.82
N ALA A 346 7.66 11.71 -2.28
CA ALA A 346 8.34 10.54 -1.72
C ALA A 346 9.13 9.76 -2.78
N GLY A 347 8.59 9.64 -4.00
CA GLY A 347 9.27 9.03 -5.14
C GLY A 347 10.48 9.82 -5.61
N TYR A 348 10.39 11.16 -5.66
CA TYR A 348 11.52 12.04 -5.94
C TYR A 348 12.60 11.90 -4.87
N TYR A 349 12.20 11.86 -3.59
CA TYR A 349 13.12 11.64 -2.49
C TYR A 349 13.88 10.31 -2.63
N LEU A 350 13.17 9.20 -2.87
CA LEU A 350 13.77 7.90 -3.12
C LEU A 350 14.70 7.93 -4.34
N GLY A 351 14.24 8.49 -5.46
CA GLY A 351 15.04 8.61 -6.68
C GLY A 351 16.33 9.38 -6.44
N ARG A 352 16.27 10.51 -5.72
CA ARG A 352 17.45 11.30 -5.35
C ARG A 352 18.47 10.49 -4.55
N GLU A 353 18.04 9.70 -3.57
CA GLU A 353 18.94 8.86 -2.77
C GLU A 353 19.56 7.74 -3.61
N VAL A 354 18.80 7.13 -4.53
CA VAL A 354 19.31 6.14 -5.51
C VAL A 354 20.43 6.75 -6.36
N TYR A 355 20.19 7.94 -6.94
CA TYR A 355 21.20 8.65 -7.74
C TYR A 355 22.43 9.06 -6.93
N SER A 356 22.22 9.50 -5.69
CA SER A 356 23.32 9.91 -4.80
C SER A 356 24.19 8.72 -4.36
N THR A 357 23.58 7.53 -4.27
CA THR A 357 24.29 6.28 -3.93
C THR A 357 25.09 5.77 -5.13
N SER A 358 24.48 5.73 -6.32
CA SER A 358 25.14 5.28 -7.54
C SER A 358 24.54 5.96 -8.77
N ALA A 359 25.35 6.78 -9.44
CA ALA A 359 24.98 7.41 -10.70
C ALA A 359 24.67 6.37 -11.79
N VAL A 360 25.35 5.21 -11.78
CA VAL A 360 25.11 4.10 -12.71
C VAL A 360 23.72 3.51 -12.48
N MET A 361 23.37 3.23 -11.22
CA MET A 361 22.05 2.72 -10.86
C MET A 361 20.94 3.71 -11.25
N GLY A 362 21.14 5.00 -10.97
CA GLY A 362 20.19 6.05 -11.36
C GLY A 362 19.99 6.12 -12.88
N ASN A 363 21.09 6.11 -13.65
CA ASN A 363 21.02 6.11 -15.11
C ASN A 363 20.32 4.86 -15.66
N ASN A 364 20.62 3.67 -15.13
CA ASN A 364 19.98 2.42 -15.56
C ASN A 364 18.48 2.40 -15.26
N MET A 365 18.06 3.04 -14.16
CA MET A 365 16.65 3.11 -13.76
C MET A 365 15.81 4.02 -14.66
N MET A 366 16.29 5.22 -14.98
CA MET A 366 15.47 6.21 -15.73
C MET A 366 15.77 6.30 -17.23
N GLY A 367 17.01 6.03 -17.66
CA GLY A 367 17.46 6.21 -19.06
C GLY A 367 18.08 4.98 -19.72
N GLY A 368 18.41 3.94 -18.96
CA GLY A 368 19.03 2.70 -19.44
C GLY A 368 18.04 1.53 -19.54
N ASP A 369 18.50 0.33 -19.17
CA ASP A 369 17.79 -0.94 -19.41
C ASP A 369 16.39 -1.03 -18.79
N PHE A 370 16.15 -0.31 -17.70
CA PHE A 370 14.86 -0.29 -17.00
C PHE A 370 13.99 0.92 -17.34
N SER A 371 14.43 1.81 -18.24
CA SER A 371 13.70 3.03 -18.62
C SER A 371 12.25 2.76 -19.07
N TRP A 372 12.00 1.65 -19.76
CA TRP A 372 10.66 1.26 -20.20
C TRP A 372 9.69 1.03 -19.02
N THR A 373 10.16 0.46 -17.90
CA THR A 373 9.33 0.31 -16.68
C THR A 373 8.99 1.66 -16.08
N PHE A 374 9.93 2.60 -16.13
CA PHE A 374 9.74 3.97 -15.67
C PHE A 374 8.73 4.74 -16.54
N ILE A 375 8.76 4.53 -17.86
CA ILE A 375 7.77 5.07 -18.79
C ILE A 375 6.38 4.51 -18.48
N ILE A 376 6.25 3.20 -18.30
CA ILE A 376 4.97 2.56 -17.91
C ILE A 376 4.47 3.16 -16.59
N GLN A 377 5.33 3.29 -15.59
CA GLN A 377 4.97 3.92 -14.32
C GLN A 377 4.46 5.35 -14.51
N ALA A 378 5.17 6.17 -15.30
CA ALA A 378 4.75 7.55 -15.58
C ALA A 378 3.39 7.61 -16.28
N MET A 379 3.15 6.74 -17.26
CA MET A 379 1.86 6.62 -17.96
C MET A 379 0.73 6.17 -17.02
N LEU A 380 0.99 5.18 -16.15
CA LEU A 380 0.02 4.70 -15.16
C LEU A 380 -0.32 5.78 -14.15
N VAL A 381 0.67 6.48 -13.61
CA VAL A 381 0.45 7.60 -12.67
C VAL A 381 -0.34 8.72 -13.35
N GLY A 382 0.02 9.10 -14.58
CA GLY A 382 -0.74 10.08 -15.35
C GLY A 382 -2.20 9.66 -15.56
N SER A 383 -2.43 8.38 -15.90
CA SER A 383 -3.77 7.82 -16.06
C SER A 383 -4.58 7.86 -14.76
N LEU A 384 -3.95 7.49 -13.63
CA LEU A 384 -4.58 7.54 -12.31
C LEU A 384 -5.00 8.97 -11.94
N PHE A 385 -4.15 9.97 -12.18
CA PHE A 385 -4.51 11.37 -11.93
C PHE A 385 -5.65 11.83 -12.84
N VAL A 386 -5.63 11.50 -14.14
CA VAL A 386 -6.69 11.89 -15.08
C VAL A 386 -8.03 11.26 -14.67
N ILE A 387 -8.04 9.95 -14.41
CA ILE A 387 -9.27 9.21 -14.02
C ILE A 387 -9.79 9.71 -12.67
N SER A 388 -8.90 9.94 -11.69
CA SER A 388 -9.29 10.45 -10.37
C SER A 388 -9.89 11.85 -10.45
N ASN A 389 -9.29 12.75 -11.24
CA ASN A 389 -9.82 14.09 -11.47
C ASN A 389 -11.20 14.03 -12.18
N TYR A 390 -11.35 13.17 -13.18
CA TYR A 390 -12.63 12.95 -13.86
C TYR A 390 -13.69 12.43 -12.89
N TYR A 391 -13.36 11.45 -12.05
CA TYR A 391 -14.26 10.92 -11.03
C TYR A 391 -14.69 12.00 -10.04
N LEU A 392 -13.74 12.78 -9.50
CA LEU A 392 -14.05 13.88 -8.57
C LEU A 392 -14.95 14.93 -9.22
N TRP A 393 -14.67 15.32 -10.47
CA TRP A 393 -15.54 16.23 -11.23
C TRP A 393 -16.95 15.65 -11.36
N SER A 394 -17.08 14.42 -11.84
CA SER A 394 -18.37 13.74 -12.01
C SER A 394 -19.11 13.56 -10.68
N GLY A 395 -18.38 13.44 -9.57
CA GLY A 395 -18.92 13.39 -8.21
C GLY A 395 -19.42 14.74 -7.69
N MET A 396 -18.82 15.87 -8.11
CA MET A 396 -19.19 17.20 -7.62
C MET A 396 -20.65 17.56 -7.91
N THR A 397 -21.25 17.04 -8.98
CA THR A 397 -22.68 17.27 -9.29
C THR A 397 -23.61 16.58 -8.29
N ARG A 398 -23.11 15.61 -7.55
CA ARG A 398 -23.86 14.78 -6.58
C ARG A 398 -23.68 15.25 -5.14
N ILE A 399 -22.72 16.15 -4.85
CA ILE A 399 -22.38 16.59 -3.49
C ILE A 399 -23.07 17.93 -3.18
N PRO A 400 -23.98 17.99 -2.18
CA PRO A 400 -24.56 19.26 -1.73
C PRO A 400 -23.48 20.25 -1.28
N GLY A 401 -23.54 21.49 -1.76
CA GLY A 401 -22.56 22.54 -1.45
C GLY A 401 -21.32 22.56 -2.36
N ALA A 402 -21.15 21.59 -3.26
CA ALA A 402 -20.05 21.59 -4.22
C ALA A 402 -20.15 22.70 -5.29
N GLN A 403 -21.32 23.32 -5.45
CA GLN A 403 -21.54 24.45 -6.37
C GLN A 403 -20.57 25.61 -6.12
N ARG A 404 -20.12 25.80 -4.87
CA ARG A 404 -19.13 26.84 -4.50
C ARG A 404 -17.80 26.69 -5.22
N TYR A 405 -17.46 25.48 -5.65
CA TYR A 405 -16.21 25.17 -6.32
C TYR A 405 -16.28 25.33 -7.84
N TYR A 406 -17.48 25.45 -8.42
CA TYR A 406 -17.66 25.47 -9.88
C TYR A 406 -16.96 26.67 -10.52
N LYS A 407 -16.87 27.80 -9.80
CA LYS A 407 -16.13 28.99 -10.25
C LYS A 407 -14.64 28.76 -10.47
N PHE A 408 -14.06 27.75 -9.82
CA PHE A 408 -12.64 27.43 -9.95
C PHE A 408 -12.32 26.48 -11.11
N ILE A 409 -13.33 25.81 -11.68
CA ILE A 409 -13.17 24.84 -12.78
C ILE A 409 -12.40 25.46 -13.96
N LYS A 410 -12.70 26.71 -14.31
CA LYS A 410 -12.01 27.42 -15.41
C LYS A 410 -10.50 27.58 -15.17
N TYR A 411 -10.08 27.79 -13.92
CA TYR A 411 -8.66 27.90 -13.58
C TYR A 411 -7.98 26.52 -13.58
N ILE A 412 -8.69 25.48 -13.14
CA ILE A 412 -8.20 24.10 -13.21
C ILE A 412 -8.02 23.66 -14.67
N LEU A 413 -9.03 23.92 -15.53
CA LEU A 413 -8.94 23.63 -16.96
C LEU A 413 -7.81 24.41 -17.64
N PHE A 414 -7.65 25.69 -17.31
CA PHE A 414 -6.53 26.48 -17.81
C PHE A 414 -5.18 25.90 -17.38
N ALA A 415 -5.03 25.55 -16.09
CA ALA A 415 -3.82 24.92 -15.58
C ALA A 415 -3.54 23.57 -16.26
N LEU A 416 -4.57 22.75 -16.51
CA LEU A 416 -4.45 21.50 -17.26
C LEU A 416 -3.99 21.75 -18.70
N ILE A 417 -4.62 22.69 -19.42
CA ILE A 417 -4.22 23.05 -20.79
C ILE A 417 -2.77 23.50 -20.82
N VAL A 418 -2.35 24.36 -19.89
CA VAL A 418 -0.95 24.83 -19.79
C VAL A 418 0.01 23.72 -19.40
N SER A 419 -0.42 22.74 -18.59
CA SER A 419 0.44 21.62 -18.17
C SER A 419 0.62 20.57 -19.28
N PHE A 420 -0.27 20.54 -20.27
CA PHE A 420 -0.24 19.63 -21.42
C PHE A 420 0.14 20.30 -22.75
N ALA A 421 0.32 21.63 -22.75
CA ALA A 421 0.81 22.42 -23.88
C ALA A 421 2.32 22.62 -23.77
#